data_AF-A0A1V5FEY3-F1
#
_entry.id   AF-A0A1V5FEY3-F1
#
_cell.length_a   1.000
_cell.length_b   1.000
_cell.length_c   1.000
_cell.angle_alpha   90.00
_cell.angle_beta   90.00
_cell.angle_gamma   90.00
#
_symmetry.space_group_name_H-M   'P 1'
#
loop_
_entity.id
_entity.type
_entity.pdbx_description
1 polymer ?
#
loop_
_entity_poly.entity_id
_entity_poly.type
_entity_poly.pdbx_seq_one_letter_code
_entity_poly.pdbx_strand_id
1 'polypeptide(L)'
;MDAMDPRALYETPNAGRLMPSLDESFDGVVLLGHHAKAGTRNGFLDHTWSSASWFEYRINDCNVGEIAIEAAWAAHYGVPVVAVSGDAATAAEARELLGRVETATVKWAIGRNRAKCLPLPRAHEEIASALRRAVASIGEFKPWTPALPAVAQLTLYRSDMADDLARRVGMERVDARTVRCTVDSLLHINPF
;
A
#
# COMPACT_ATOMS: atom_id res chain seq x y z
N MET A 1 -8.67 -16.44 14.11
CA MET A 1 -7.37 -16.97 14.56
C MET A 1 -7.31 -18.48 14.43
N ASP A 2 -8.41 -19.20 14.64
CA ASP A 2 -8.46 -20.68 14.67
C ASP A 2 -7.96 -21.41 13.40
N ALA A 3 -7.93 -20.73 12.25
CA ALA A 3 -7.42 -21.28 10.98
C ALA A 3 -6.01 -20.79 10.62
N MET A 4 -5.34 -20.04 11.51
CA MET A 4 -3.99 -19.54 11.27
C MET A 4 -2.94 -20.65 11.47
N ASP A 5 -1.88 -20.65 10.67
CA ASP A 5 -0.75 -21.57 10.87
C ASP A 5 -0.15 -21.35 12.27
N PRO A 6 0.06 -22.41 13.08
CA PRO A 6 0.53 -22.27 14.46
C PRO A 6 1.94 -21.68 14.58
N ARG A 7 2.69 -21.59 13.48
CA ARG A 7 4.01 -20.94 13.42
C ARG A 7 3.92 -19.43 13.20
N ALA A 8 2.77 -18.92 12.74
CA ALA A 8 2.59 -17.51 12.47
C ALA A 8 2.26 -16.73 13.74
N LEU A 9 2.83 -15.53 13.85
CA LEU A 9 2.45 -14.55 14.88
C LEU A 9 1.41 -13.60 14.30
N TYR A 10 0.37 -13.31 15.08
CA TYR A 10 -0.66 -12.35 14.72
C TYR A 10 -0.50 -11.09 15.55
N GLU A 11 -0.34 -9.97 14.86
CA GLU A 11 -0.28 -8.65 15.47
C GLU A 11 -1.30 -7.74 14.79
N THR A 12 -2.02 -6.95 15.59
CA THR A 12 -2.85 -5.86 15.08
C THR A 12 -2.08 -4.55 15.15
N PRO A 13 -2.24 -3.63 14.18
CA PRO A 13 -1.68 -2.29 14.27
C PRO A 13 -1.99 -1.64 15.61
N ASN A 14 -1.02 -0.91 16.17
CA ASN A 14 -1.18 -0.13 17.39
C ASN A 14 -1.15 1.37 17.06
N ALA A 15 -1.61 2.22 17.98
CA ALA A 15 -1.74 3.65 17.74
C ALA A 15 -0.41 4.26 17.27
N GLY A 16 -0.33 4.59 15.98
CA GLY A 16 0.82 5.25 15.37
C GLY A 16 1.85 4.35 14.66
N ARG A 17 1.69 3.01 14.63
CA ARG A 17 2.52 2.13 13.79
C ARG A 17 1.69 1.22 12.89
N LEU A 18 1.92 1.34 11.58
CA LEU A 18 1.30 0.51 10.54
C LEU A 18 1.78 -0.94 10.62
N MET A 19 3.07 -1.14 10.87
CA MET A 19 3.72 -2.45 11.02
C MET A 19 4.51 -2.46 12.34
N PRO A 20 3.87 -2.73 13.50
CA PRO A 20 4.48 -2.49 14.80
C PRO A 20 5.73 -3.33 15.07
N SER A 21 5.70 -4.62 14.72
CA SER A 21 6.80 -5.57 14.89
C SER A 21 7.85 -5.56 13.78
N LEU A 22 7.68 -4.75 12.71
CA LEU A 22 8.66 -4.72 11.63
C LEU A 22 9.93 -3.99 12.08
N ASP A 23 11.08 -4.62 11.83
CA ASP A 23 12.43 -4.09 12.02
C ASP A 23 13.39 -4.66 10.95
N GLU A 24 14.69 -4.33 11.03
CA GLU A 24 15.70 -4.79 10.09
C GLU A 24 16.00 -6.30 10.12
N SER A 25 15.40 -7.08 11.04
CA SER A 25 15.60 -8.53 11.12
C SER A 25 14.76 -9.32 10.11
N PHE A 26 13.82 -8.67 9.41
CA PHE A 26 12.95 -9.29 8.42
C PHE A 26 13.57 -9.28 7.02
N ASP A 27 13.49 -10.40 6.30
CA ASP A 27 14.02 -10.50 4.93
C ASP A 27 13.10 -9.87 3.87
N GLY A 28 11.81 -9.68 4.18
CA GLY A 28 10.84 -9.15 3.22
C GLY A 28 9.43 -9.00 3.76
N VAL A 29 8.67 -8.10 3.12
CA VAL A 29 7.26 -7.83 3.40
C VAL A 29 6.37 -8.40 2.30
N VAL A 30 5.25 -9.01 2.71
CA VAL A 30 4.20 -9.51 1.81
C VAL A 30 2.92 -8.70 2.03
N LEU A 31 2.42 -8.08 0.97
CA LEU A 31 1.15 -7.36 1.00
C LEU A 31 0.04 -8.28 0.49
N LEU A 32 -0.64 -8.95 1.42
CA LEU A 32 -1.62 -9.98 1.09
C LEU A 32 -3.03 -9.39 0.97
N GLY A 33 -3.71 -9.65 -0.16
CA GLY A 33 -5.12 -9.30 -0.36
C GLY A 33 -5.37 -7.81 -0.62
N HIS A 34 -4.36 -7.10 -1.09
CA HIS A 34 -4.40 -5.68 -1.42
C HIS A 34 -5.33 -5.32 -2.59
N HIS A 35 -5.57 -4.03 -2.74
CA HIS A 35 -6.28 -3.40 -3.86
C HIS A 35 -5.45 -2.27 -4.47
N ALA A 36 -5.82 -1.84 -5.67
CA ALA A 36 -5.21 -0.69 -6.33
C ALA A 36 -5.61 0.63 -5.66
N LYS A 37 -4.78 1.66 -5.88
CA LYS A 37 -4.98 3.04 -5.42
C LYS A 37 -6.28 3.67 -5.92
N ALA A 38 -6.75 4.69 -5.21
CA ALA A 38 -7.97 5.43 -5.54
C ALA A 38 -8.01 5.91 -7.00
N GLY A 39 -9.14 5.72 -7.67
CA GLY A 39 -9.36 6.17 -9.04
C GLY A 39 -8.81 5.20 -10.10
N THR A 40 -8.24 4.05 -9.70
CA THR A 40 -7.73 3.06 -10.65
C THR A 40 -8.87 2.42 -11.44
N ARG A 41 -8.86 2.65 -12.75
CA ARG A 41 -9.83 2.04 -13.65
C ARG A 41 -9.71 0.51 -13.59
N ASN A 42 -10.84 -0.15 -13.38
CA ASN A 42 -10.91 -1.61 -13.19
C ASN A 42 -10.03 -2.10 -12.02
N GLY A 43 -9.90 -1.31 -10.94
CA GLY A 43 -9.46 -1.79 -9.64
C GLY A 43 -10.66 -2.20 -8.79
N PHE A 44 -10.67 -3.42 -8.25
CA PHE A 44 -11.71 -3.87 -7.33
C PHE A 44 -11.51 -3.21 -5.97
N LEU A 45 -12.52 -2.45 -5.52
CA LEU A 45 -12.52 -1.62 -4.32
C LEU A 45 -11.40 -0.57 -4.30
N ASP A 46 -11.05 -0.02 -5.45
CA ASP A 46 -9.93 0.92 -5.61
C ASP A 46 -9.97 2.10 -4.60
N HIS A 47 -9.05 2.18 -3.67
CA HIS A 47 -8.97 3.36 -2.79
C HIS A 47 -7.58 3.50 -2.22
N THR A 48 -7.35 4.64 -1.58
CA THR A 48 -6.15 4.89 -0.80
C THR A 48 -6.57 5.31 0.59
N TRP A 49 -6.29 4.48 1.59
CA TRP A 49 -6.54 4.64 3.02
C TRP A 49 -8.01 4.75 3.44
N SER A 50 -8.72 5.76 2.93
CA SER A 50 -10.12 6.01 3.24
C SER A 50 -10.93 6.18 1.97
N SER A 51 -11.72 5.17 1.64
CA SER A 51 -12.69 5.25 0.54
C SER A 51 -13.80 6.29 0.76
N ALA A 52 -13.91 6.84 1.98
CA ALA A 52 -14.90 7.86 2.33
C ALA A 52 -14.39 9.29 2.10
N SER A 53 -13.08 9.53 2.17
CA SER A 53 -12.52 10.89 2.19
C SER A 53 -11.37 11.12 1.21
N TRP A 54 -10.56 10.11 0.91
CA TRP A 54 -9.34 10.26 0.10
C TRP A 54 -9.61 10.00 -1.38
N PHE A 55 -9.38 11.02 -2.21
CA PHE A 55 -9.52 10.93 -3.67
C PHE A 55 -8.20 10.59 -4.37
N GLU A 56 -7.09 11.19 -3.91
CA GLU A 56 -5.76 10.94 -4.47
C GLU A 56 -4.71 11.18 -3.39
N TYR A 57 -3.68 10.34 -3.35
CA TYR A 57 -2.52 10.53 -2.49
C TYR A 57 -1.25 10.61 -3.32
N ARG A 58 -0.37 11.57 -3.02
CA ARG A 58 0.91 11.73 -3.71
C ARG A 58 2.08 11.81 -2.75
N ILE A 59 3.19 11.19 -3.15
CA ILE A 59 4.51 11.32 -2.54
C ILE A 59 5.45 11.85 -3.61
N ASN A 60 6.03 13.04 -3.40
CA ASN A 60 6.93 13.70 -4.37
C ASN A 60 6.31 13.71 -5.79
N ASP A 61 5.09 14.25 -5.89
CA ASP A 61 4.26 14.32 -7.10
C ASP A 61 3.83 12.98 -7.74
N CYS A 62 4.31 11.83 -7.24
CA CYS A 62 3.90 10.51 -7.70
C CYS A 62 2.57 10.09 -7.07
N ASN A 63 1.54 9.81 -7.88
CA ASN A 63 0.25 9.29 -7.40
C ASN A 63 0.37 7.82 -6.97
N VAL A 64 0.08 7.55 -5.71
CA VAL A 64 0.34 6.29 -5.02
C VAL A 64 -0.86 5.79 -4.21
N GLY A 65 -0.88 4.47 -3.96
CA GLY A 65 -1.79 3.81 -3.02
C GLY A 65 -1.11 3.34 -1.74
N GLU A 66 -1.82 2.47 -1.02
CA GLU A 66 -1.34 1.80 0.20
C GLU A 66 -0.07 1.00 -0.03
N ILE A 67 0.11 0.39 -1.22
CA ILE A 67 1.34 -0.35 -1.58
C ILE A 67 2.57 0.54 -1.37
N ALA A 68 2.53 1.80 -1.80
CA ALA A 68 3.68 2.71 -1.66
C ALA A 68 3.85 3.21 -0.23
N ILE A 69 2.75 3.47 0.49
CA ILE A 69 2.78 3.89 1.89
C ILE A 69 3.45 2.79 2.72
N GLU A 70 2.99 1.55 2.57
CA GLU A 70 3.53 0.38 3.26
C GLU A 70 4.96 0.06 2.82
N ALA A 71 5.29 0.19 1.53
CA ALA A 71 6.65 0.01 1.04
C ALA A 71 7.63 1.05 1.59
N ALA A 72 7.22 2.32 1.71
CA ALA A 72 8.03 3.35 2.36
C ALA A 72 8.29 3.02 3.84
N TRP A 73 7.26 2.57 4.57
CA TRP A 73 7.40 2.11 5.94
C TRP A 73 8.39 0.95 6.07
N ALA A 74 8.30 -0.05 5.19
CA ALA A 74 9.23 -1.17 5.17
C ALA A 74 10.65 -0.74 4.80
N ALA A 75 10.79 0.19 3.86
CA ALA A 75 12.07 0.74 3.45
C ALA A 75 12.80 1.51 4.56
N HIS A 76 12.08 2.05 5.55
CA HIS A 76 12.70 2.61 6.76
C HIS A 76 13.65 1.61 7.44
N TYR A 77 13.28 0.33 7.45
CA TYR A 77 14.06 -0.76 8.05
C TYR A 77 14.94 -1.49 7.02
N GLY A 78 15.04 -0.99 5.78
CA GLY A 78 15.77 -1.65 4.71
C GLY A 78 15.09 -2.92 4.19
N VAL A 79 13.83 -3.16 4.53
CA VAL A 79 13.10 -4.39 4.18
C VAL A 79 12.31 -4.16 2.88
N PRO A 80 12.50 -5.00 1.84
CA PRO A 80 11.76 -4.86 0.58
C PRO A 80 10.35 -5.45 0.67
N VAL A 81 9.41 -4.92 -0.13
CA VAL A 81 8.17 -5.63 -0.46
C VAL A 81 8.49 -6.66 -1.53
N VAL A 82 8.29 -7.94 -1.22
CA VAL A 82 8.73 -9.05 -2.08
C VAL A 82 7.59 -9.71 -2.82
N ALA A 83 6.38 -9.63 -2.27
CA ALA A 83 5.18 -10.13 -2.92
C ALA A 83 3.94 -9.28 -2.62
N VAL A 84 3.05 -9.14 -3.60
CA VAL A 84 1.74 -8.50 -3.46
C VAL A 84 0.66 -9.41 -4.04
N SER A 85 -0.41 -9.68 -3.30
CA SER A 85 -1.57 -10.39 -3.84
C SER A 85 -2.81 -9.51 -3.87
N GLY A 86 -3.64 -9.67 -4.89
CA GLY A 86 -4.79 -8.79 -5.10
C GLY A 86 -5.49 -9.05 -6.43
N ASP A 87 -6.05 -7.98 -7.00
CA ASP A 87 -6.57 -8.03 -8.37
C ASP A 87 -5.50 -7.68 -9.42
N ALA A 88 -5.87 -7.78 -10.70
CA ALA A 88 -4.96 -7.48 -11.80
C ALA A 88 -4.44 -6.03 -11.77
N ALA A 89 -5.25 -5.07 -11.32
CA ALA A 89 -4.83 -3.67 -11.21
C ALA A 89 -3.81 -3.48 -10.07
N THR A 90 -4.02 -4.14 -8.94
CA THR A 90 -3.08 -4.20 -7.80
C THR A 90 -1.72 -4.75 -8.26
N ALA A 91 -1.73 -5.84 -9.02
CA ALA A 91 -0.52 -6.45 -9.54
C ALA A 91 0.20 -5.57 -10.59
N ALA A 92 -0.54 -4.73 -11.32
CA ALA A 92 0.05 -3.76 -12.24
C ALA A 92 0.70 -2.61 -11.47
N GLU A 93 -0.01 -2.03 -10.50
CA GLU A 93 0.51 -0.96 -9.64
C GLU A 93 1.77 -1.40 -8.88
N ALA A 94 1.76 -2.60 -8.29
CA ALA A 94 2.92 -3.13 -7.58
C ALA A 94 4.16 -3.21 -8.47
N ARG A 95 4.02 -3.70 -9.71
CA ARG A 95 5.15 -3.80 -10.66
C ARG A 95 5.63 -2.43 -11.14
N GLU A 96 4.70 -1.53 -11.43
CA GLU A 96 5.03 -0.16 -11.85
C GLU A 96 5.82 0.56 -10.76
N LEU A 97 5.42 0.40 -9.51
CA LEU A 97 6.04 1.07 -8.37
C LEU A 97 7.36 0.42 -7.93
N LEU A 98 7.35 -0.90 -7.69
CA LEU A 98 8.45 -1.62 -7.03
C LEU A 98 9.46 -2.19 -8.04
N GLY A 99 9.12 -2.22 -9.33
CA GLY A 99 9.91 -2.87 -10.37
C GLY A 99 9.90 -4.39 -10.21
N ARG A 100 10.90 -4.95 -9.53
CA ARG A 100 10.96 -6.39 -9.24
C ARG A 100 10.11 -6.68 -8.00
N VAL A 101 9.01 -7.38 -8.20
CA VAL A 101 8.12 -7.88 -7.13
C VAL A 101 7.36 -9.10 -7.65
N GLU A 102 7.12 -10.09 -6.81
CA GLU A 102 6.21 -11.18 -7.16
C GLU A 102 4.75 -10.74 -6.97
N THR A 103 3.87 -11.17 -7.85
CA THR A 103 2.45 -10.86 -7.70
C THR A 103 1.58 -12.08 -7.86
N ALA A 104 0.54 -12.21 -7.04
CA ALA A 104 -0.52 -13.20 -7.21
C ALA A 104 -1.84 -12.52 -7.57
N THR A 105 -2.21 -12.59 -8.85
CA THR A 105 -3.49 -12.06 -9.34
C THR A 105 -4.58 -13.11 -9.15
N VAL A 106 -5.47 -12.88 -8.18
CA VAL A 106 -6.54 -13.85 -7.84
C VAL A 106 -7.93 -13.44 -8.32
N LYS A 107 -8.05 -12.21 -8.84
CA LYS A 107 -9.31 -11.66 -9.37
C LYS A 107 -9.05 -10.58 -10.44
N TRP A 108 -10.04 -10.33 -11.28
CA TRP A 108 -10.03 -9.30 -12.33
C TRP A 108 -11.28 -8.44 -12.20
N ALA A 109 -11.11 -7.15 -11.92
CA ALA A 109 -12.26 -6.27 -11.74
C ALA A 109 -12.99 -6.00 -13.07
N ILE A 110 -14.32 -5.89 -12.98
CA ILE A 110 -15.22 -5.40 -14.03
C ILE A 110 -15.79 -4.05 -13.57
N GLY A 111 -14.95 -3.25 -12.88
CA GLY A 111 -15.32 -2.05 -12.14
C GLY A 111 -15.15 -2.20 -10.63
N ARG A 112 -15.37 -1.10 -9.89
CA ARG A 112 -15.06 -0.99 -8.46
C ARG A 112 -15.65 -2.12 -7.60
N ASN A 113 -16.91 -2.46 -7.80
CA ASN A 113 -17.64 -3.35 -6.88
C ASN A 113 -17.90 -4.74 -7.47
N ARG A 114 -17.25 -5.11 -8.57
CA ARG A 114 -17.48 -6.38 -9.26
C ARG A 114 -16.18 -6.94 -9.82
N ALA A 115 -15.96 -8.25 -9.66
CA ALA A 115 -14.79 -8.91 -10.21
C ALA A 115 -15.13 -10.33 -10.68
N LYS A 116 -14.33 -10.85 -11.63
CA LYS A 116 -14.19 -12.28 -11.90
C LYS A 116 -13.12 -12.82 -10.98
N CYS A 117 -13.43 -13.83 -10.17
CA CYS A 117 -12.51 -14.37 -9.19
C CYS A 117 -12.07 -15.78 -9.56
N LEU A 118 -10.84 -16.15 -9.19
CA LEU A 118 -10.45 -17.55 -9.15
C LEU A 118 -11.27 -18.31 -8.09
N PRO A 119 -11.55 -19.60 -8.29
CA PRO A 119 -12.01 -20.48 -7.21
C PRO A 119 -10.99 -20.51 -6.05
N LEU A 120 -11.45 -20.64 -4.81
CA LEU A 120 -10.60 -20.57 -3.61
C LEU A 120 -9.34 -21.46 -3.67
N PRO A 121 -9.41 -22.76 -4.04
CA PRO A 121 -8.20 -23.59 -4.10
C PRO A 121 -7.16 -23.06 -5.10
N ARG A 122 -7.62 -22.51 -6.23
CA ARG A 122 -6.74 -21.92 -7.26
C ARG A 122 -6.14 -20.60 -6.80
N ALA A 123 -6.89 -19.78 -6.06
CA ALA A 123 -6.37 -18.55 -5.47
C ALA A 123 -5.27 -18.84 -4.44
N HIS A 124 -5.47 -19.86 -3.58
CA HIS A 124 -4.45 -20.29 -2.63
C HIS A 124 -3.19 -20.83 -3.32
N GLU A 125 -3.36 -21.63 -4.37
CA GLU A 125 -2.24 -22.15 -5.16
C GLU A 125 -1.44 -21.02 -5.82
N GLU A 126 -2.12 -20.03 -6.40
CA GLU A 126 -1.49 -18.85 -7.03
C GLU A 126 -0.68 -18.04 -6.02
N ILE A 127 -1.27 -17.73 -4.86
CA ILE A 127 -0.60 -17.02 -3.76
C ILE A 127 0.63 -17.81 -3.28
N ALA A 128 0.47 -19.11 -3.02
CA ALA A 128 1.57 -19.96 -2.57
C ALA A 128 2.68 -20.06 -3.63
N SER A 129 2.34 -20.10 -4.91
CA SER A 129 3.31 -20.11 -6.01
C SER A 129 4.12 -18.81 -6.07
N ALA A 130 3.46 -17.66 -5.99
CA ALA A 130 4.13 -16.35 -5.96
C ALA A 130 5.06 -16.22 -4.75
N LEU A 131 4.59 -16.63 -3.56
CA LEU A 131 5.41 -16.59 -2.35
C LEU A 131 6.62 -17.52 -2.40
N ARG A 132 6.49 -18.72 -2.99
CA ARG A 132 7.65 -19.61 -3.19
C ARG A 132 8.71 -18.97 -4.08
N ARG A 133 8.32 -18.28 -5.16
CA ARG A 133 9.26 -17.56 -6.03
C ARG A 133 9.91 -16.37 -5.33
N ALA A 134 9.14 -15.64 -4.52
CA ALA A 134 9.65 -14.51 -3.75
C ALA A 134 10.72 -14.97 -2.75
N VAL A 135 10.42 -16.00 -1.95
CA VAL A 135 11.38 -16.56 -0.98
C VAL A 135 12.61 -17.15 -1.67
N ALA A 136 12.44 -17.84 -2.80
CA ALA A 136 13.57 -18.42 -3.54
C ALA A 136 14.54 -17.36 -4.11
N SER A 137 14.10 -16.12 -4.29
CA SER A 137 14.90 -15.02 -4.83
C SER A 137 14.98 -13.82 -3.89
N ILE A 138 14.87 -14.05 -2.57
CA ILE A 138 14.70 -13.00 -1.56
C ILE A 138 15.76 -11.90 -1.61
N GLY A 139 17.01 -12.25 -1.92
CA GLY A 139 18.12 -11.30 -2.04
C GLY A 139 18.13 -10.43 -3.31
N GLU A 140 17.18 -10.62 -4.23
CA GLU A 140 17.08 -9.84 -5.48
C GLU A 140 16.11 -8.66 -5.39
N PHE A 141 15.30 -8.57 -4.33
CA PHE A 141 14.34 -7.49 -4.14
C PHE A 141 15.02 -6.28 -3.47
N LYS A 142 14.54 -5.08 -3.79
CA LYS A 142 15.08 -3.82 -3.23
C LYS A 142 13.96 -3.01 -2.59
N PRO A 143 14.20 -2.36 -1.44
CA PRO A 143 13.21 -1.47 -0.83
C PRO A 143 12.89 -0.30 -1.76
N TRP A 144 11.59 0.01 -1.90
CA TRP A 144 11.17 1.23 -2.58
C TRP A 144 11.25 2.40 -1.60
N THR A 145 12.16 3.33 -1.88
CA THR A 145 12.49 4.42 -0.96
C THR A 145 12.24 5.77 -1.64
N PRO A 146 11.18 6.52 -1.28
CA PRO A 146 11.01 7.88 -1.78
C PRO A 146 12.09 8.80 -1.20
N ALA A 147 12.50 9.80 -1.98
CA ALA A 147 13.48 10.79 -1.51
C ALA A 147 12.93 11.59 -0.32
N LEU A 148 13.79 11.83 0.67
CA LEU A 148 13.49 12.67 1.83
C LEU A 148 14.27 14.00 1.78
N PRO A 149 13.71 15.10 2.32
CA PRO A 149 12.36 15.20 2.85
C PRO A 149 11.32 15.03 1.74
N ALA A 150 10.22 14.33 2.04
CA ALA A 150 9.18 14.01 1.07
C ALA A 150 8.00 14.98 1.20
N VAL A 151 7.44 15.39 0.07
CA VAL A 151 6.18 16.14 0.04
C VAL A 151 5.03 15.15 -0.05
N ALA A 152 4.22 15.09 1.00
CA ALA A 152 3.00 14.32 1.07
C ALA A 152 1.81 15.21 0.71
N GLN A 153 1.02 14.83 -0.29
CA GLN A 153 -0.17 15.57 -0.70
C GLN A 153 -1.39 14.67 -0.70
N LEU A 154 -2.48 15.17 -0.14
CA LEU A 154 -3.76 14.48 -0.09
C LEU A 154 -4.83 15.35 -0.73
N THR A 155 -5.39 14.85 -1.83
CA THR A 155 -6.62 15.38 -2.44
C THR A 155 -7.81 14.67 -1.84
N LEU A 156 -8.72 15.43 -1.25
CA LEU A 156 -9.94 14.91 -0.62
C LEU A 156 -11.13 14.96 -1.59
N TYR A 157 -12.18 14.19 -1.31
CA TYR A 157 -13.38 14.20 -2.16
C TYR A 157 -14.11 15.56 -2.15
N ARG A 158 -14.10 16.27 -1.01
CA ARG A 158 -14.82 17.52 -0.82
C ARG A 158 -13.95 18.58 -0.14
N SER A 159 -14.31 19.85 -0.35
CA SER A 159 -13.55 20.99 0.19
C SER A 159 -13.67 21.16 1.71
N ASP A 160 -14.80 20.79 2.31
CA ASP A 160 -15.01 20.83 3.76
C ASP A 160 -14.03 19.92 4.51
N MET A 161 -13.75 18.74 3.97
CA MET A 161 -12.75 17.82 4.53
C MET A 161 -11.35 18.44 4.51
N ALA A 162 -11.04 19.19 3.45
CA ALA A 162 -9.74 19.86 3.32
C ALA A 162 -9.67 21.09 4.23
N ASP A 163 -10.79 21.76 4.51
CA ASP A 163 -10.87 22.84 5.51
C ASP A 163 -10.55 22.30 6.90
N ASP A 164 -11.09 21.13 7.27
CA ASP A 164 -10.83 20.51 8.56
C ASP A 164 -9.37 20.06 8.70
N LEU A 165 -8.80 19.45 7.65
CA LEU A 165 -7.42 18.95 7.70
C LEU A 165 -6.38 20.08 7.69
N ALA A 166 -6.64 21.17 6.97
CA ALA A 166 -5.77 22.35 6.94
C ALA A 166 -5.69 23.11 8.27
N ARG A 167 -6.58 22.83 9.25
CA ARG A 167 -6.49 23.40 10.61
C ARG A 167 -5.39 22.76 11.47
N ARG A 168 -4.85 21.61 11.05
CA ARG A 168 -3.78 20.93 11.79
C ARG A 168 -2.44 21.64 11.58
N VAL A 169 -1.62 21.66 12.62
CA VAL A 169 -0.26 22.23 12.55
C VAL A 169 0.56 21.49 11.49
N GLY A 170 1.27 22.24 10.65
CA GLY A 170 2.13 21.68 9.59
C GLY A 170 1.40 21.32 8.29
N MET A 171 0.09 21.54 8.19
CA MET A 171 -0.68 21.32 6.97
C MET A 171 -0.90 22.62 6.20
N GLU A 172 -0.66 22.58 4.89
CA GLU A 172 -0.88 23.70 3.97
C GLU A 172 -2.00 23.35 2.97
N ARG A 173 -2.97 24.24 2.80
CA ARG A 173 -4.00 24.13 1.77
C ARG A 173 -3.47 24.59 0.42
N VAL A 174 -3.43 23.71 -0.57
CA VAL A 174 -2.87 23.98 -1.91
C VAL A 174 -3.95 24.44 -2.88
N ASP A 175 -5.13 23.83 -2.82
CA ASP A 175 -6.28 24.18 -3.66
C ASP A 175 -7.60 23.87 -2.93
N ALA A 176 -8.74 23.91 -3.62
CA ALA A 176 -10.05 23.65 -3.03
C ALA A 176 -10.19 22.31 -2.29
N ARG A 177 -9.41 21.27 -2.61
CA ARG A 177 -9.53 19.92 -2.03
C ARG A 177 -8.21 19.30 -1.60
N THR A 178 -7.08 19.91 -1.95
CA THR A 178 -5.75 19.35 -1.71
C THR A 178 -5.05 20.02 -0.54
N VAL A 179 -4.58 19.21 0.41
CA VAL A 179 -3.66 19.64 1.47
C VAL A 179 -2.29 18.98 1.27
N ARG A 180 -1.23 19.65 1.74
CA ARG A 180 0.13 19.10 1.72
C ARG A 180 0.86 19.33 3.02
N CYS A 181 1.86 18.50 3.28
CA CYS A 181 2.90 18.76 4.26
C CYS A 181 4.22 18.13 3.81
N THR A 182 5.30 18.48 4.50
CA THR A 182 6.62 17.87 4.29
C THR A 182 6.92 16.93 5.43
N VAL A 183 7.49 15.76 5.12
CA VAL A 183 7.87 14.75 6.11
C VAL A 183 9.33 14.37 5.98
N ASP A 184 10.03 14.28 7.11
CA ASP A 184 11.46 13.98 7.17
C ASP A 184 11.77 12.49 7.43
N SER A 185 10.73 11.67 7.57
CA SER A 185 10.84 10.25 7.87
C SER A 185 9.86 9.43 7.04
N LEU A 186 10.31 8.26 6.59
CA LEU A 186 9.47 7.29 5.89
C LEU A 186 8.34 6.75 6.77
N LEU A 187 8.54 6.69 8.09
CA LEU A 187 7.48 6.34 9.05
C LEU A 187 6.38 7.40 9.14
N HIS A 188 6.56 8.57 8.53
CA HIS A 188 5.58 9.65 8.50
C HIS A 188 4.96 9.85 7.11
N ILE A 189 5.17 8.94 6.15
CA ILE A 189 4.59 8.96 4.78
C ILE A 189 3.06 8.75 4.76
N ASN A 190 2.39 8.88 5.91
CA ASN A 190 0.95 9.12 6.00
C ASN A 190 0.65 9.99 7.24
N PRO A 191 0.82 11.32 7.15
CA PRO A 191 0.70 12.24 8.29
C PRO A 191 -0.73 12.79 8.50
N PHE A 192 -1.72 12.32 7.72
CA PHE A 192 -3.06 12.91 7.60
C PHE A 192 -4.13 12.22 8.46
#